data_AF-A0A7K4DAJ9-F1
#
_entry.id   AF-A0A7K4DAJ9-F1
#
_cell.length_a   1.000
_cell.length_b   1.000
_cell.length_c   1.000
_cell.angle_alpha   90.00
_cell.angle_beta   90.00
_cell.angle_gamma   90.00
#
_symmetry.space_group_name_H-M   'P 1'
#
loop_
_entity.id
_entity.type
_entity.pdbx_description
1 polymer ?
#
loop_
_entity_poly.entity_id
_entity_poly.type
_entity_poly.pdbx_seq_one_letter_code
_entity_poly.pdbx_strand_id
1 'polypeptide(L)'
;MSTSNNIPFKVKKTFHLFNKSFEEGRDYELPSHEVEILMNEGLVDIITLKSVDYLKMFKEEKAEKKIIKLPDNFFKHARLSQKYLKEKSSISEKDKKIYNDSATALRNLLRLRKEKILMAMLIENKKIEVHEEEILFSSRVSIELSKWKDFEERLVMGEKYEVKL
;
A
#
# COMPACT_ATOMS: atom_id res chain seq x y z
N MET A 1 -8.75 -1.25 -20.31
CA MET A 1 -8.73 0.03 -19.56
C MET A 1 -7.32 0.23 -19.04
N SER A 2 -6.62 1.29 -19.42
CA SER A 2 -5.24 1.54 -19.01
C SER A 2 -5.21 2.02 -17.55
N THR A 3 -4.91 1.10 -16.63
CA THR A 3 -4.48 1.44 -15.27
C THR A 3 -3.19 2.26 -15.39
N SER A 4 -3.25 3.58 -15.26
CA SER A 4 -2.02 4.37 -15.18
C SER A 4 -1.36 4.10 -13.83
N ASN A 5 -0.59 3.00 -13.76
CA ASN A 5 0.35 2.66 -12.69
C ASN A 5 1.55 3.63 -12.69
N ASN A 6 1.31 4.87 -13.10
CA ASN A 6 2.35 5.84 -13.33
C ASN A 6 2.76 6.43 -11.99
N ILE A 7 4.05 6.65 -11.83
CA ILE A 7 4.64 7.20 -10.62
C ILE A 7 5.35 8.49 -11.00
N PRO A 8 5.13 9.56 -10.21
CA PRO A 8 5.79 10.83 -10.46
C PRO A 8 7.29 10.74 -10.10
N PHE A 9 8.12 11.28 -10.97
CA PHE A 9 9.57 11.36 -10.79
C PHE A 9 10.11 12.67 -11.33
N LYS A 10 11.30 13.04 -10.84
CA LYS A 10 12.09 14.19 -11.26
C LYS A 10 13.34 13.72 -11.98
N VAL A 11 13.64 14.32 -13.11
CA VAL A 11 14.80 13.94 -13.94
C VAL A 11 16.08 14.54 -13.37
N LYS A 12 17.12 13.72 -13.19
CA LYS A 12 18.45 14.17 -12.74
C LYS A 12 19.36 14.62 -13.87
N LYS A 13 19.25 13.99 -15.04
CA LYS A 13 20.06 14.26 -16.22
C LYS A 13 19.20 14.09 -17.45
N THR A 14 19.39 14.93 -18.46
CA THR A 14 18.60 14.82 -19.70
C THR A 14 18.86 13.46 -20.38
N PHE A 15 17.80 12.72 -20.70
CA PHE A 15 17.89 11.43 -21.39
C PHE A 15 16.73 11.23 -22.38
N HIS A 16 16.90 10.25 -23.28
CA HIS A 16 15.88 9.85 -24.25
C HIS A 16 15.44 8.42 -23.97
N LEU A 17 14.13 8.21 -23.89
CA LEU A 17 13.53 6.87 -23.75
C LEU A 17 12.49 6.68 -24.85
N PHE A 18 12.68 5.65 -25.67
CA PHE A 18 11.90 5.39 -26.89
C PHE A 18 11.90 6.62 -27.83
N ASN A 19 10.83 7.43 -27.81
CA ASN A 19 10.67 8.65 -28.61
C ASN A 19 10.36 9.90 -27.76
N LYS A 20 10.60 9.84 -26.44
CA LYS A 20 10.40 10.97 -25.53
C LYS A 20 11.74 11.45 -24.96
N SER A 21 11.94 12.76 -24.97
CA SER A 21 13.03 13.43 -24.27
C SER A 21 12.58 13.84 -22.88
N PHE A 22 13.39 13.51 -21.87
CA PHE A 22 13.18 13.88 -20.48
C PHE A 22 14.22 14.91 -20.11
N GLU A 23 13.77 16.13 -19.81
CA GLU A 23 14.65 17.26 -19.51
C GLU A 23 15.04 17.28 -18.04
N GLU A 24 16.32 17.57 -17.77
CA GLU A 24 16.83 17.73 -16.41
C GLU A 24 16.03 18.73 -15.57
N GLY A 25 15.76 18.35 -14.32
CA GLY A 25 15.05 19.19 -13.36
C GLY A 25 13.53 19.26 -13.54
N ARG A 26 12.97 18.66 -14.61
CA ARG A 26 11.52 18.57 -14.81
C ARG A 26 10.92 17.32 -14.18
N ASP A 27 9.62 17.42 -13.89
CA ASP A 27 8.80 16.37 -13.30
C ASP A 27 7.98 15.67 -14.38
N TYR A 28 7.94 14.35 -14.34
CA TYR A 28 7.24 13.50 -15.30
C TYR A 28 6.61 12.29 -14.60
N GLU A 29 5.82 11.52 -15.36
CA GLU A 29 5.15 10.31 -14.89
C GLU A 29 5.39 9.15 -15.87
N LEU A 30 5.79 7.99 -15.34
CA LEU A 30 5.99 6.74 -16.10
C LEU A 30 5.53 5.54 -15.26
N PRO A 31 5.23 4.38 -15.87
CA PRO A 31 4.91 3.17 -15.15
C PRO A 31 5.94 2.83 -14.06
N SER A 32 5.47 2.30 -12.93
CA SER A 32 6.31 2.05 -11.74
C SER A 32 7.59 1.25 -12.00
N HIS A 33 7.54 0.28 -12.92
CA HIS A 33 8.69 -0.56 -13.26
C HIS A 33 9.75 0.22 -14.05
N GLU A 34 9.33 1.10 -14.96
CA GLU A 34 10.25 1.98 -15.71
C GLU A 34 10.90 2.98 -14.76
N VAL A 35 10.12 3.57 -13.85
CA VAL A 35 10.65 4.49 -12.83
C VAL A 35 11.69 3.78 -11.94
N GLU A 36 11.43 2.54 -11.51
CA GLU A 36 12.40 1.78 -10.70
C GLU A 36 13.71 1.50 -11.45
N ILE A 37 13.65 1.16 -12.75
CA ILE A 37 14.84 0.96 -13.59
C ILE A 37 15.64 2.27 -13.71
N LEU A 38 14.97 3.36 -14.09
CA LEU A 38 15.60 4.67 -14.26
C LEU A 38 16.21 5.20 -12.95
N MET A 39 15.60 4.87 -11.80
CA MET A 39 16.16 5.19 -10.48
C MET A 39 17.44 4.40 -10.21
N ASN A 40 17.46 3.09 -10.50
CA ASN A 40 18.64 2.25 -10.31
C ASN A 40 19.81 2.68 -11.22
N GLU A 41 19.50 3.19 -12.41
CA GLU A 41 20.47 3.78 -13.34
C GLU A 41 20.92 5.21 -12.93
N GLY A 42 20.31 5.78 -11.89
CA GLY A 42 20.64 7.11 -11.39
C GLY A 42 20.17 8.26 -12.29
N LEU A 43 19.27 7.99 -13.23
CA LEU A 43 18.75 8.98 -14.20
C LEU A 43 17.62 9.84 -13.62
N VAL A 44 16.88 9.31 -12.63
CA VAL A 44 15.74 10.00 -12.02
C VAL A 44 15.70 9.87 -10.50
N ASP A 45 14.95 10.76 -9.86
CA ASP A 45 14.54 10.70 -8.46
C ASP A 45 13.03 10.56 -8.37
N ILE A 46 12.52 9.59 -7.62
CA ILE A 46 11.08 9.49 -7.39
C ILE A 46 10.58 10.67 -6.54
N ILE A 47 9.40 11.19 -6.89
CA ILE A 47 8.66 12.13 -6.02
C ILE A 47 7.96 11.28 -4.97
N THR A 48 8.55 11.22 -3.77
CA THR A 48 8.12 10.30 -2.70
C THR A 48 6.82 10.71 -2.04
N LEU A 49 6.00 9.74 -1.63
CA LEU A 49 4.98 9.93 -0.60
C LEU A 49 5.66 10.19 0.76
N LYS A 50 5.32 11.32 1.38
CA LYS A 50 5.85 11.79 2.66
C LYS A 50 4.90 11.46 3.80
N SER A 51 5.38 11.66 5.03
CA SER A 51 4.58 11.48 6.26
C SER A 51 3.26 12.24 6.23
N VAL A 52 3.26 13.47 5.70
CA VAL A 52 2.06 14.32 5.59
C VAL A 52 0.98 13.68 4.71
N ASP A 53 1.38 13.02 3.63
CA ASP A 53 0.45 12.36 2.70
C ASP A 53 -0.26 11.19 3.39
N TYR A 54 0.49 10.33 4.07
CA TYR A 54 -0.08 9.23 4.84
C TYR A 54 -0.93 9.70 6.01
N LEU A 55 -0.54 10.79 6.69
CA LEU A 55 -1.31 11.37 7.79
C LEU A 55 -2.65 11.96 7.32
N LYS A 56 -2.68 12.54 6.11
CA LYS A 56 -3.93 13.00 5.49
C LYS A 56 -4.87 11.83 5.25
N MET A 57 -4.39 10.77 4.58
CA MET A 57 -5.17 9.55 4.36
C MET A 57 -5.61 8.89 5.67
N PHE A 58 -4.76 8.89 6.70
CA PHE A 58 -5.10 8.35 8.01
C PHE A 58 -6.25 9.12 8.67
N LYS A 59 -6.24 10.46 8.58
CA LYS A 59 -7.31 11.29 9.15
C LYS A 59 -8.63 11.11 8.40
N GLU A 60 -8.57 11.06 7.07
CA GLU A 60 -9.73 10.78 6.22
C GLU A 60 -10.32 9.41 6.55
N GLU A 61 -9.47 8.37 6.59
CA GLU A 61 -9.89 7.03 6.97
C GLU A 61 -10.46 7.00 8.39
N LYS A 62 -9.84 7.66 9.37
CA LYS A 62 -10.35 7.65 10.75
C LYS A 62 -11.72 8.33 10.89
N ALA A 63 -11.99 9.36 10.10
CA ALA A 63 -13.25 10.10 10.14
C ALA A 63 -14.41 9.32 9.49
N GLU A 64 -14.12 8.52 8.46
CA GLU A 64 -15.15 7.74 7.79
C GLU A 64 -15.48 6.43 8.51
N LYS A 65 -16.72 5.96 8.40
CA LYS A 65 -17.10 4.60 8.85
C LYS A 65 -16.64 3.50 7.89
N LYS A 66 -16.54 3.82 6.59
CA LYS A 66 -16.11 2.89 5.55
C LYS A 66 -14.59 2.97 5.34
N ILE A 67 -14.06 2.03 4.57
CA ILE A 67 -12.66 2.03 4.12
C ILE A 67 -12.57 2.96 2.92
N ILE A 68 -11.64 3.90 2.93
CA ILE A 68 -11.46 4.84 1.82
C ILE A 68 -10.85 4.13 0.61
N LYS A 69 -11.23 4.54 -0.60
CA LYS A 69 -10.62 4.06 -1.83
C LYS A 69 -9.22 4.70 -1.99
N LEU A 70 -8.20 3.86 -2.04
CA LEU A 70 -6.83 4.30 -2.30
C LEU A 70 -6.60 4.50 -3.81
N PRO A 71 -5.64 5.36 -4.21
CA PRO A 71 -5.15 5.41 -5.59
C PRO A 71 -4.65 4.04 -6.05
N ASP A 72 -4.92 3.66 -7.30
CA ASP A 72 -4.59 2.32 -7.83
C ASP A 72 -3.08 1.99 -7.77
N ASN A 73 -2.23 3.01 -7.84
CA ASN A 73 -0.78 2.87 -7.77
C ASN A 73 -0.22 3.02 -6.33
N PHE A 74 -1.07 3.20 -5.31
CA PHE A 74 -0.67 3.59 -3.97
C PHE A 74 0.41 2.68 -3.38
N PHE A 75 0.19 1.36 -3.41
CA PHE A 75 1.12 0.41 -2.78
C PHE A 75 2.47 0.37 -3.50
N LYS A 76 2.48 0.45 -4.83
CA LYS A 76 3.70 0.54 -5.64
C LYS A 76 4.45 1.84 -5.36
N HIS A 77 3.74 2.96 -5.30
CA HIS A 77 4.30 4.27 -5.00
C HIS A 77 4.85 4.35 -3.58
N ALA A 78 4.11 3.84 -2.59
CA ALA A 78 4.55 3.75 -1.20
C ALA A 78 5.81 2.88 -1.07
N ARG A 79 5.83 1.70 -1.70
CA ARG A 79 7.00 0.81 -1.72
C ARG A 79 8.24 1.49 -2.28
N LEU A 80 8.14 2.09 -3.47
CA LEU A 80 9.28 2.76 -4.10
C LEU A 80 9.73 4.00 -3.32
N SER A 81 8.78 4.75 -2.75
CA SER A 81 9.08 5.87 -1.86
C SER A 81 9.87 5.42 -0.64
N GLN A 82 9.46 4.33 0.02
CA GLN A 82 10.18 3.80 1.19
C GLN A 82 11.57 3.25 0.81
N LYS A 83 11.69 2.55 -0.33
CA LYS A 83 12.99 2.06 -0.84
C LYS A 83 13.97 3.23 -1.02
N TYR A 84 13.52 4.26 -1.72
CA TYR A 84 14.31 5.46 -1.99
C TYR A 84 14.69 6.23 -0.72
N LEU A 85 13.73 6.47 0.19
CA LEU A 85 13.99 7.15 1.45
C LEU A 85 14.95 6.36 2.35
N LYS A 86 14.87 5.03 2.33
CA LYS A 86 15.80 4.16 3.06
C LYS A 86 17.22 4.28 2.51
N GLU A 87 17.41 4.28 1.20
CA GLU A 87 18.73 4.48 0.58
C GLU A 87 19.30 5.88 0.91
N LYS A 88 18.45 6.91 0.91
CA LYS A 88 18.86 8.26 1.33
C LYS A 88 19.13 8.41 2.83
N SER A 89 18.53 7.58 3.67
CA SER A 89 18.72 7.67 5.13
C SER A 89 20.17 7.44 5.57
N SER A 90 20.97 6.76 4.76
CA SER A 90 22.41 6.56 4.96
C SER A 90 23.24 7.83 4.75
N ILE A 91 22.68 8.87 4.11
CA ILE A 91 23.40 10.07 3.71
C ILE A 91 23.42 11.11 4.83
N SER A 92 22.30 11.29 5.55
CA SER A 92 22.21 12.29 6.62
C SER A 92 21.20 11.94 7.71
N GLU A 93 21.41 12.45 8.93
CA GLU A 93 20.45 12.33 10.04
C GLU A 93 19.10 13.01 9.72
N LYS A 94 19.12 14.07 8.90
CA LYS A 94 17.88 14.71 8.42
C LYS A 94 17.08 13.75 7.53
N ASP A 95 17.73 13.06 6.60
CA ASP A 95 17.09 12.10 5.71
C ASP A 95 16.61 10.85 6.47
N LYS A 96 17.36 10.42 7.47
CA LYS A 96 16.97 9.35 8.39
C LYS A 96 15.70 9.69 9.18
N LYS A 97 15.58 10.94 9.65
CA LYS A 97 14.34 11.42 10.29
C LYS A 97 13.18 11.39 9.31
N ILE A 98 13.35 11.88 8.07
CA ILE A 98 12.30 11.87 7.04
C ILE A 98 11.82 10.45 6.75
N TYR A 99 12.75 9.51 6.59
CA TYR A 99 12.42 8.09 6.43
C TYR A 99 11.63 7.54 7.61
N ASN A 100 12.09 7.76 8.85
CA ASN A 100 11.43 7.24 10.05
C ASN A 100 10.02 7.81 10.24
N ASP A 101 9.85 9.12 10.03
CA ASP A 101 8.55 9.79 10.12
C ASP A 101 7.58 9.25 9.06
N SER A 102 8.08 9.09 7.82
CA SER A 102 7.32 8.53 6.70
C SER A 102 6.91 7.08 6.95
N ALA A 103 7.84 6.22 7.39
CA ALA A 103 7.59 4.82 7.69
C ALA A 103 6.60 4.66 8.87
N THR A 104 6.70 5.50 9.89
CA THR A 104 5.78 5.48 11.04
C THR A 104 4.37 5.87 10.63
N ALA A 105 4.22 6.93 9.83
CA ALA A 105 2.92 7.37 9.33
C ALA A 105 2.27 6.30 8.44
N LEU A 106 3.03 5.67 7.53
CA LEU A 106 2.55 4.57 6.69
C LEU A 106 2.11 3.36 7.54
N ARG A 107 2.89 2.96 8.55
CA ARG A 107 2.51 1.86 9.46
C ARG A 107 1.19 2.14 10.18
N ASN A 108 1.00 3.37 10.66
CA ASN A 108 -0.22 3.76 11.36
C ASN A 108 -1.45 3.72 10.43
N LEU A 109 -1.30 4.18 9.18
CA LEU A 109 -2.33 4.06 8.15
C LEU A 109 -2.69 2.60 7.88
N LEU A 110 -1.70 1.75 7.59
CA LEU A 110 -1.93 0.34 7.30
C LEU A 110 -2.51 -0.41 8.50
N ARG A 111 -2.12 -0.05 9.73
CA ARG A 111 -2.70 -0.60 10.95
C ARG A 111 -4.19 -0.26 11.08
N LEU A 112 -4.55 1.02 10.92
CA LEU A 112 -5.94 1.45 10.96
C LEU A 112 -6.78 0.75 9.89
N ARG A 113 -6.25 0.66 8.66
CA ARG A 113 -6.91 -0.07 7.57
C ARG A 113 -7.12 -1.54 7.90
N LYS A 114 -6.08 -2.22 8.39
CA LYS A 114 -6.18 -3.62 8.83
C LYS A 114 -7.25 -3.80 9.90
N GLU A 115 -7.26 -2.94 10.93
CA GLU A 115 -8.25 -2.99 12.00
C GLU A 115 -9.68 -2.82 11.47
N LYS A 116 -9.89 -1.88 10.54
CA LYS A 116 -11.19 -1.67 9.88
C LYS A 116 -11.62 -2.84 9.01
N ILE A 117 -10.71 -3.40 8.21
CA ILE A 117 -10.97 -4.59 7.40
C ILE A 117 -11.44 -5.72 8.32
N LEU A 118 -10.69 -5.99 9.39
CA LEU A 118 -11.04 -7.04 10.36
C LEU A 118 -12.39 -6.78 11.04
N MET A 119 -12.65 -5.57 11.51
CA MET A 119 -13.94 -5.23 12.12
C MET A 119 -15.11 -5.42 11.15
N ALA A 120 -14.98 -4.94 9.90
CA ALA A 120 -16.02 -5.10 8.90
C ALA A 120 -16.26 -6.58 8.55
N MET A 121 -15.21 -7.42 8.56
CA MET A 121 -15.33 -8.85 8.33
C MET A 121 -16.02 -9.57 9.50
N LEU A 122 -15.70 -9.19 10.74
CA LEU A 122 -16.24 -9.79 11.96
C LEU A 122 -17.69 -9.38 12.25
N ILE A 123 -18.01 -8.10 12.09
CA ILE A 123 -19.32 -7.53 12.50
C ILE A 123 -20.37 -7.76 11.42
N GLU A 124 -20.01 -7.69 10.14
CA GLU A 124 -21.02 -7.59 9.09
C GLU A 124 -21.09 -8.80 8.15
N ASN A 125 -20.12 -9.73 8.16
CA ASN A 125 -20.00 -10.82 7.17
C ASN A 125 -20.19 -10.33 5.72
N LYS A 126 -19.93 -9.03 5.48
CA LYS A 126 -20.21 -8.34 4.22
C LYS A 126 -19.03 -8.51 3.28
N LYS A 127 -19.33 -8.52 1.98
CA LYS A 127 -18.33 -8.39 0.93
C LYS A 127 -17.77 -6.97 0.99
N ILE A 128 -16.56 -6.82 1.51
CA ILE A 128 -15.88 -5.52 1.62
C ILE A 128 -15.13 -5.25 0.33
N GLU A 129 -15.29 -4.05 -0.21
CA GLU A 129 -14.47 -3.57 -1.32
C GLU A 129 -13.13 -3.06 -0.76
N VAL A 130 -12.07 -3.84 -0.98
CA VAL A 130 -10.70 -3.54 -0.53
C VAL A 130 -9.78 -3.44 -1.74
N HIS A 131 -8.62 -2.81 -1.59
CA HIS A 131 -7.65 -2.70 -2.69
C HIS A 131 -7.19 -4.09 -3.17
N GLU A 132 -6.78 -4.23 -4.44
CA GLU A 132 -6.36 -5.51 -5.03
C GLU A 132 -5.29 -6.24 -4.20
N GLU A 133 -4.26 -5.51 -3.75
CA GLU A 133 -3.23 -6.04 -2.84
C GLU A 133 -3.75 -6.47 -1.46
N GLU A 134 -4.87 -5.92 -1.00
CA GLU A 134 -5.53 -6.28 0.27
C GLU A 134 -6.49 -7.49 0.12
N ILE A 135 -6.87 -7.87 -1.12
CA ILE A 135 -7.80 -8.99 -1.39
C ILE A 135 -7.27 -10.32 -0.87
N LEU A 136 -5.96 -10.58 -1.03
CA LEU A 136 -5.38 -11.85 -0.57
C LEU A 136 -5.48 -11.99 0.96
N PHE A 137 -5.26 -10.88 1.67
CA PHE A 137 -5.40 -10.84 3.13
C PHE A 137 -6.85 -11.04 3.55
N SER A 138 -7.80 -10.31 2.96
CA SER A 138 -9.22 -10.46 3.28
C SER A 138 -9.73 -11.87 2.97
N SER A 139 -9.33 -12.46 1.83
CA SER A 139 -9.72 -13.83 1.48
C SER A 139 -9.26 -14.87 2.52
N ARG A 140 -8.00 -14.79 2.99
CA ARG A 140 -7.49 -15.70 4.02
C ARG A 140 -8.24 -15.58 5.34
N VAL A 141 -8.52 -14.34 5.78
CA VAL A 141 -9.30 -14.11 7.00
C VAL A 141 -10.73 -14.61 6.83
N SER A 142 -11.35 -14.43 5.65
CA SER A 142 -12.70 -14.93 5.36
C SER A 142 -12.76 -16.45 5.46
N ILE A 143 -11.75 -17.16 4.96
CA ILE A 143 -11.67 -18.62 5.07
C ILE A 143 -11.65 -19.05 6.55
N GLU A 144 -10.84 -18.41 7.38
CA GLU A 144 -10.79 -18.74 8.81
C GLU A 144 -12.10 -18.38 9.54
N LEU A 145 -12.74 -17.28 9.18
CA LEU A 145 -14.07 -16.93 9.71
C LEU A 145 -15.16 -17.90 9.28
N SER A 146 -15.13 -18.39 8.03
CA SER A 146 -16.02 -19.43 7.55
C SER A 146 -15.81 -20.74 8.31
N LYS A 147 -14.57 -21.17 8.52
CA LYS A 147 -14.28 -22.36 9.36
C LYS A 147 -14.82 -22.20 10.78
N TRP A 148 -14.70 -21.00 11.35
CA TRP A 148 -15.23 -20.71 12.68
C TRP A 148 -16.77 -20.74 12.70
N LYS A 149 -17.44 -20.19 11.68
CA LYS A 149 -18.89 -20.31 11.52
C LYS A 149 -19.35 -21.75 11.40
N ASP A 150 -18.71 -22.54 10.53
CA ASP A 150 -19.03 -23.96 10.36
C ASP A 150 -18.82 -24.73 11.67
N PHE A 151 -17.79 -24.37 12.43
CA PHE A 151 -17.54 -24.93 13.76
C PHE A 151 -18.61 -24.54 14.78
N GLU A 152 -19.01 -23.27 14.81
CA GLU A 152 -20.10 -22.77 15.66
C GLU A 152 -21.43 -23.45 15.33
N GLU A 153 -21.78 -23.59 14.04
CA GLU A 153 -22.97 -24.32 13.59
C GLU A 153 -22.90 -25.79 14.01
N ARG A 154 -21.76 -26.47 13.86
CA ARG A 154 -21.60 -27.86 14.32
C ARG A 154 -21.74 -27.99 15.84
N LEU A 155 -21.21 -27.04 16.61
CA LEU A 155 -21.40 -26.97 18.06
C LEU A 155 -22.89 -26.81 18.43
N VAL A 156 -23.59 -25.90 17.75
CA VAL A 156 -25.03 -25.64 17.97
C VAL A 156 -25.89 -26.85 17.57
N MET A 157 -25.50 -27.57 16.50
CA MET A 157 -26.19 -28.77 16.01
C MET A 157 -25.86 -30.04 16.82
N GLY A 158 -24.93 -29.97 17.78
CA GLY A 158 -24.56 -31.09 18.65
C GLY A 158 -23.76 -32.20 17.95
N GLU A 159 -23.18 -31.92 16.78
CA GLU A 159 -22.36 -32.89 16.06
C GLU A 159 -20.97 -32.99 16.70
N LYS A 160 -20.58 -34.18 17.19
CA LYS A 160 -19.28 -34.41 17.83
C LYS A 160 -18.12 -34.09 16.88
N TYR A 161 -17.23 -33.22 17.33
CA TYR A 161 -15.96 -32.91 16.67
C TYR A 161 -14.96 -34.06 16.92
N GLU A 162 -15.11 -35.19 16.22
CA GLU A 162 -14.07 -36.21 16.20
C GLU A 162 -12.98 -35.79 15.20
N VAL A 163 -11.89 -35.22 15.73
CA VAL A 163 -10.62 -35.15 14.98
C VAL A 163 -10.13 -36.59 14.83
N LYS A 164 -10.31 -37.18 13.64
CA LYS A 164 -9.55 -38.37 13.26
C LYS A 164 -8.11 -37.92 13.01
N LEU A 165 -7.25 -38.21 13.99
CA LEU A 165 -5.78 -38.18 13.87
C LEU A 165 -5.31 -39.22 12.86
#